data_AF-A0A7H4NZA4-F1
#
_entry.id   AF-A0A7H4NZA4-F1
#
_cell.length_a   1.000
_cell.length_b   1.000
_cell.length_c   1.000
_cell.angle_alpha   90.00
_cell.angle_beta   90.00
_cell.angle_gamma   90.00
#
_symmetry.space_group_name_H-M   'P 1'
#
loop_
_entity.id
_entity.type
_entity.pdbx_description
1 polymer ?
#
loop_
_entity_poly.entity_id
_entity_poly.type
_entity_poly.pdbx_seq_one_letter_code
_entity_poly.pdbx_strand_id
1 'polypeptide(L)'
;MDAEINLASGAVDALERLLCALLLPGDSVAIEDPCFLSSINMLRYAGFHPSPVPVDGEGMQPEPLEEGCATAPGRSLSPARAQSDRCSLSESRARAIREILARYPQVSGDC
;
A
#
# COMPACT_ATOMS: atom_id res chain seq x y z
N MET A 1 -6.56 -21.35 -6.09
CA MET A 1 -6.34 -19.96 -6.52
C MET A 1 -5.53 -20.04 -7.79
N ASP A 2 -6.15 -19.74 -8.92
CA ASP A 2 -5.42 -19.62 -10.19
C ASP A 2 -4.75 -18.24 -10.18
N ALA A 3 -3.42 -18.22 -10.16
CA ALA A 3 -2.65 -16.98 -10.21
C ALA A 3 -2.30 -16.67 -11.66
N GLU A 4 -2.71 -15.50 -12.15
CA GLU A 4 -2.36 -15.01 -13.49
C GLU A 4 -1.14 -14.07 -13.42
N ILE A 5 -0.22 -14.19 -14.38
CA ILE A 5 0.99 -13.37 -14.47
C ILE A 5 0.81 -12.32 -15.57
N ASN A 6 0.98 -11.05 -15.21
CA ASN A 6 0.95 -9.92 -16.14
C ASN A 6 2.34 -9.29 -16.29
N LEU A 7 2.71 -8.91 -17.52
CA LEU A 7 3.96 -8.19 -17.80
C LEU A 7 3.75 -6.67 -17.64
N ALA A 8 4.74 -6.02 -17.03
CA ALA A 8 4.79 -4.58 -16.80
C ALA A 8 6.21 -4.06 -17.04
N SER A 9 6.35 -2.76 -17.31
CA SER A 9 7.65 -2.11 -17.56
C SER A 9 8.47 -1.85 -16.29
N GLY A 10 8.02 -2.37 -15.15
CA GLY A 10 8.68 -2.27 -13.85
C GLY A 10 7.66 -2.28 -12.70
N ALA A 11 8.15 -2.24 -11.46
CA ALA A 11 7.29 -2.28 -10.27
C ALA A 11 6.33 -1.08 -10.18
N VAL A 12 6.77 0.11 -10.59
CA VAL A 12 5.92 1.33 -10.56
C VAL A 12 4.80 1.27 -11.59
N ASP A 13 5.09 0.82 -12.81
CA ASP A 13 4.08 0.61 -13.86
C ASP A 13 3.06 -0.49 -13.47
N ALA A 14 3.54 -1.59 -12.90
CA ALA A 14 2.66 -2.64 -12.37
C ALA A 14 1.74 -2.11 -11.27
N LEU A 15 2.30 -1.33 -10.34
CA LEU A 15 1.55 -0.73 -9.24
C LEU A 15 0.51 0.27 -9.74
N GLU A 16 0.88 1.18 -10.64
CA GLU A 16 -0.05 2.14 -11.24
C GLU A 16 -1.26 1.44 -11.88
N ARG A 17 -0.99 0.42 -12.71
CA ARG A 17 -2.04 -0.34 -13.40
C ARG A 17 -2.94 -1.09 -12.44
N LEU A 18 -2.37 -1.70 -11.40
CA LEU A 18 -3.13 -2.38 -10.36
C LEU A 18 -4.06 -1.41 -9.62
N LEU A 19 -3.52 -0.26 -9.19
CA LEU A 19 -4.28 0.75 -8.46
C LEU A 19 -5.38 1.37 -9.33
N CYS A 20 -5.08 1.73 -10.58
CA CYS A 20 -6.08 2.25 -11.52
C CYS A 20 -7.18 1.23 -11.88
N ALA A 21 -6.93 -0.07 -11.72
CA ALA A 21 -7.94 -1.10 -11.92
C ALA A 21 -8.85 -1.30 -10.68
N LEU A 22 -8.34 -0.98 -9.49
CA LEU A 22 -9.02 -1.26 -8.22
C LEU A 22 -9.62 -0.03 -7.54
N LEU A 23 -9.12 1.17 -7.87
CA LEU A 23 -9.46 2.43 -7.20
C LEU A 23 -9.98 3.48 -8.17
N LEU A 24 -10.66 4.48 -7.61
CA LEU A 24 -11.09 5.67 -8.31
C LEU A 24 -10.13 6.85 -8.04
N PRO A 25 -9.97 7.79 -8.99
CA PRO A 25 -9.28 9.03 -8.71
C PRO A 25 -9.89 9.74 -7.49
N GLY A 26 -9.04 10.23 -6.60
CA GLY A 26 -9.41 10.79 -5.30
C GLY A 26 -9.31 9.79 -4.14
N ASP A 27 -9.21 8.49 -4.41
CA ASP A 27 -9.00 7.47 -3.36
C ASP A 27 -7.65 7.64 -2.67
N SER A 28 -7.60 7.23 -1.40
CA SER A 28 -6.41 7.35 -0.56
C SER A 28 -5.56 6.09 -0.61
N VAL A 29 -4.27 6.19 -0.91
CA VAL A 29 -3.38 5.02 -0.96
C VAL A 29 -2.40 5.09 0.21
N ALA A 30 -2.46 4.10 1.10
CA ALA A 30 -1.52 3.97 2.19
C ALA A 30 -0.13 3.58 1.65
N ILE A 31 0.87 4.38 1.99
CA ILE A 31 2.25 4.24 1.54
C ILE A 31 3.21 4.26 2.72
N GLU A 32 4.31 3.53 2.62
CA GLU A 32 5.39 3.59 3.62
C GLU A 32 5.96 5.02 3.72
N ASP A 33 6.37 5.42 4.92
CA ASP A 33 7.12 6.66 5.17
C ASP A 33 8.43 6.33 5.90
N PRO A 34 9.59 6.41 5.22
CA PRO A 34 9.79 6.86 3.84
C PRO A 34 9.47 5.79 2.77
N CYS A 35 8.92 6.22 1.61
CA CYS A 35 8.81 5.40 0.39
C CYS A 35 9.53 6.02 -0.82
N PHE A 36 9.67 5.27 -1.92
CA PHE A 36 10.31 5.78 -3.14
C PHE A 36 9.56 6.99 -3.69
N LEU A 37 10.31 8.06 -4.01
CA LEU A 37 9.75 9.30 -4.56
C LEU A 37 8.96 9.07 -5.85
N SER A 38 9.40 8.11 -6.69
CA SER A 38 8.69 7.72 -7.91
C SER A 38 7.28 7.21 -7.62
N SER A 39 7.08 6.46 -6.54
CA SER A 39 5.77 5.94 -6.15
C SER A 39 4.85 7.07 -5.68
N ILE A 40 5.34 8.00 -4.86
CA ILE A 40 4.54 9.17 -4.42
C ILE A 40 4.13 10.02 -5.62
N ASN A 41 5.06 10.29 -6.53
CA ASN A 41 4.79 11.11 -7.71
C ASN A 41 3.80 10.43 -8.65
N MET A 42 3.93 9.10 -8.85
CA MET A 42 2.97 8.33 -9.64
C MET A 42 1.57 8.41 -9.04
N LEU A 43 1.41 8.20 -7.73
CA LEU A 43 0.10 8.26 -7.08
C LEU A 43 -0.57 9.62 -7.28
N ARG A 44 0.19 10.70 -7.08
CA ARG A 44 -0.29 12.06 -7.31
C ARG A 44 -0.66 12.30 -8.77
N TYR A 45 0.13 11.78 -9.71
CA TYR A 45 -0.12 11.92 -11.14
C TYR A 45 -1.38 11.14 -11.59
N ALA A 46 -1.59 9.95 -11.02
CA ALA A 46 -2.78 9.13 -11.25
C ALA A 46 -4.04 9.66 -10.52
N GLY A 47 -3.92 10.76 -9.75
CA GLY A 47 -5.04 11.39 -9.05
C GLY A 47 -5.39 10.77 -7.71
N PHE A 48 -4.54 9.92 -7.13
CA PHE A 48 -4.71 9.36 -5.80
C PHE A 48 -4.15 10.27 -4.70
N HIS A 49 -4.67 10.14 -3.49
CA HIS A 49 -4.16 10.82 -2.29
C HIS A 49 -3.19 9.92 -1.52
N PRO A 50 -1.87 10.19 -1.51
CA PRO A 50 -0.93 9.39 -0.74
C PRO A 50 -1.13 9.61 0.77
N SER A 51 -1.30 8.52 1.53
CA SER A 51 -1.42 8.52 2.99
C SER A 51 -0.16 7.88 3.60
N PRO A 52 0.80 8.66 4.10
CA PRO A 52 2.03 8.14 4.68
C PRO A 52 1.75 7.34 5.96
N VAL A 53 2.43 6.20 6.10
CA VAL A 53 2.40 5.33 7.27
C VAL A 53 3.84 5.04 7.71
N PRO A 54 4.23 5.44 8.93
CA PRO A 54 5.59 5.20 9.44
C PRO A 54 5.98 3.73 9.40
N VAL A 55 7.24 3.48 9.08
CA VAL A 55 7.86 2.14 9.15
C VAL A 55 8.94 2.10 10.22
N ASP A 56 9.03 0.99 10.96
CA ASP A 56 10.13 0.70 11.88
C ASP A 56 10.87 -0.57 11.44
N GLY A 57 11.73 -1.14 12.30
CA GLY A 57 12.51 -2.37 12.02
C GLY A 57 11.70 -3.67 11.86
N GLU A 58 10.39 -3.61 12.04
CA GLU A 58 9.44 -4.72 11.82
C GLU A 58 8.47 -4.44 10.64
N GLY A 59 8.63 -3.29 9.97
CA GLY A 59 7.83 -2.86 8.83
C GLY A 59 6.81 -1.76 9.18
N MET A 60 5.75 -1.67 8.37
CA MET A 60 4.70 -0.68 8.51
C MET A 60 3.97 -0.77 9.85
N GLN A 61 3.80 0.36 10.53
CA GLN A 61 3.17 0.40 11.84
C GLN A 61 1.64 0.20 11.73
N PRO A 62 1.02 -0.74 12.47
CA PRO A 62 -0.39 -1.08 12.33
C PRO A 62 -1.33 0.00 12.84
N GLU A 63 -0.96 0.67 13.94
CA GLU A 63 -1.82 1.69 14.56
C GLU A 63 -2.01 2.92 13.63
N PRO A 64 -0.95 3.57 13.11
CA PRO A 64 -1.11 4.63 12.12
C PRO A 64 -1.81 4.17 10.83
N LEU A 65 -1.61 2.91 10.42
CA LEU A 65 -2.34 2.33 9.29
C LEU A 65 -3.84 2.27 9.56
N GLU A 66 -4.24 1.78 10.72
CA GLU A 66 -5.65 1.67 11.12
C GLU A 66 -6.31 3.04 11.29
N GLU A 67 -5.62 3.97 11.94
CA GLU A 67 -6.06 5.37 12.06
C GLU A 67 -6.28 5.97 10.67
N GLY A 68 -5.35 5.72 9.75
CA GLY A 68 -5.56 5.93 8.34
C GLY A 68 -6.89 5.32 7.92
N CYS A 69 -7.00 4.00 7.87
CA CYS A 69 -8.17 3.28 7.35
C CYS A 69 -9.53 3.79 7.86
N ALA A 70 -9.62 4.21 9.12
CA ALA A 70 -10.84 4.77 9.70
C ALA A 70 -11.27 6.15 9.13
N THR A 71 -10.34 6.88 8.53
CA THR A 71 -10.39 8.33 8.32
C THR A 71 -10.63 8.76 6.87
N ALA A 72 -10.45 7.86 5.88
CA ALA A 72 -10.76 8.19 4.48
C ALA A 72 -11.45 7.04 3.72
N PRO A 73 -12.35 7.36 2.78
CA PRO A 73 -12.95 6.38 1.88
C PRO A 73 -11.95 5.89 0.82
N GLY A 74 -12.17 4.67 0.31
CA GLY A 74 -11.44 4.09 -0.84
C GLY A 74 -9.94 3.94 -0.58
N ARG A 75 -9.50 2.80 -0.04
CA ARG A 75 -8.11 2.64 0.40
C ARG A 75 -7.46 1.42 -0.21
N SER A 76 -6.20 1.53 -0.64
CA SER A 76 -5.36 0.39 -0.99
C SER A 76 -4.04 0.53 -0.25
N LEU A 77 -3.44 -0.60 0.12
CA LEU A 77 -2.06 -0.63 0.56
C LEU A 77 -1.14 -0.76 -0.66
N SER A 78 -0.04 -0.04 -0.66
CA SER A 78 1.04 -0.25 -1.61
C SER A 78 2.35 -0.52 -0.86
N PRO A 79 2.98 -1.70 -1.02
CA PRO A 79 4.33 -1.95 -0.51
C PRO A 79 5.37 -1.28 -1.43
N ALA A 80 5.38 0.05 -1.49
CA ALA A 80 6.35 0.81 -2.26
C ALA A 80 7.64 1.00 -1.44
N ARG A 81 8.49 -0.03 -1.42
CA ARG A 81 9.60 -0.15 -0.45
C ARG A 81 10.80 0.71 -0.78
N ALA A 82 11.00 1.85 -0.12
CA ALA A 82 12.17 2.73 -0.36
C ALA A 82 13.53 2.08 -0.08
N GLN A 83 13.59 1.12 0.85
CA GLN A 83 14.84 0.54 1.34
C GLN A 83 14.72 -0.98 1.36
N SER A 84 15.36 -1.63 0.39
CA SER A 84 15.34 -3.09 0.23
C SER A 84 16.18 -3.85 1.28
N ASP A 85 16.89 -3.15 2.17
CA ASP A 85 17.86 -3.75 3.11
C ASP A 85 17.39 -3.82 4.57
N ARG A 86 16.26 -3.20 4.95
CA ARG A 86 15.99 -2.92 6.38
C ARG A 86 14.65 -3.33 6.97
N CYS A 87 13.81 -4.10 6.28
CA CYS A 87 12.63 -4.66 6.95
C CYS A 87 11.96 -5.79 6.16
N SER A 88 12.04 -7.03 6.64
CA SER A 88 10.97 -7.99 6.34
C SER A 88 9.80 -7.65 7.24
N LEU A 89 8.59 -7.51 6.67
CA LEU A 89 7.37 -7.48 7.47
C LEU A 89 7.37 -8.72 8.35
N SER A 90 7.51 -8.56 9.67
CA SER A 90 7.54 -9.72 10.55
C SER A 90 6.21 -10.44 10.52
N GLU A 91 6.19 -11.72 10.87
CA GLU A 91 4.96 -12.51 10.80
C GLU A 91 3.85 -11.91 11.70
N SER A 92 4.23 -11.40 12.87
CA SER A 92 3.33 -10.68 13.78
C SER A 92 2.79 -9.41 13.14
N ARG A 93 3.64 -8.62 12.48
CA ARG A 93 3.24 -7.40 11.79
C ARG A 93 2.31 -7.70 10.61
N ALA A 94 2.65 -8.72 9.82
CA ALA A 94 1.83 -9.17 8.71
C ALA A 94 0.45 -9.65 9.15
N ARG A 95 0.36 -10.34 10.30
CA ARG A 95 -0.92 -10.74 10.89
C ARG A 95 -1.75 -9.53 11.32
N ALA A 96 -1.16 -8.60 12.07
CA ALA A 96 -1.85 -7.41 12.54
C ALA A 96 -2.37 -6.54 11.37
N ILE A 97 -1.56 -6.34 10.33
CA ILE A 97 -1.99 -5.62 9.13
C ILE A 97 -3.14 -6.35 8.44
N ARG A 98 -3.06 -7.68 8.24
CA ARG A 98 -4.15 -8.45 7.65
C ARG A 98 -5.46 -8.35 8.44
N GLU A 99 -5.39 -8.37 9.77
CA GLU A 99 -6.56 -8.17 10.64
C GLU A 99 -7.16 -6.76 10.54
N ILE A 100 -6.33 -5.72 10.37
CA ILE A 100 -6.81 -4.38 10.07
C ILE A 100 -7.53 -4.37 8.73
N LEU A 101 -6.90 -4.87 7.65
CA LEU A 101 -7.48 -4.83 6.31
C LEU A 101 -8.79 -5.63 6.21
N ALA A 102 -8.89 -6.76 6.91
CA ALA A 102 -10.13 -7.53 6.97
C ALA A 102 -11.32 -6.74 7.54
N ARG A 103 -11.08 -5.73 8.38
CA ARG A 103 -12.12 -4.81 8.90
C ARG A 103 -12.51 -3.72 7.91
N TYR A 104 -11.70 -3.51 6.88
CA TYR A 104 -11.94 -2.54 5.82
C TYR A 104 -11.91 -3.28 4.47
N PRO A 105 -12.91 -4.12 4.13
CA PRO A 105 -12.88 -4.97 2.93
C PRO A 105 -12.88 -4.19 1.60
N GLN A 106 -13.19 -2.88 1.64
CA GLN A 106 -12.90 -1.95 0.55
C GLN A 106 -11.40 -1.71 0.33
N VAL A 107 -10.54 -2.32 1.15
CA VAL A 107 -9.09 -2.27 1.09
C VAL A 107 -8.53 -3.56 0.55
N SER A 108 -8.10 -3.52 -0.70
CA SER A 108 -7.33 -4.60 -1.31
C SER A 108 -5.89 -4.54 -0.81
N GLY A 109 -5.39 -5.66 -0.28
CA GLY A 109 -4.03 -5.81 0.20
C GLY A 109 -3.66 -7.28 0.24
N ASP A 110 -3.26 -7.82 -0.90
CA ASP A 110 -2.64 -9.14 -0.95
C ASP A 110 -1.19 -8.99 -0.45
N CYS A 111 -0.98 -9.34 0.81
CA CYS A 111 0.33 -9.41 1.47
C CYS A 111 0.77 -10.87 1.65
#